data_AF-A0A4R4P622-F1
#
_entry.id   AF-A0A4R4P622-F1
#
_cell.length_a   1.000
_cell.length_b   1.000
_cell.length_c   1.000
_cell.angle_alpha   90.00
_cell.angle_beta   90.00
_cell.angle_gamma   90.00
#
_symmetry.space_group_name_H-M   'P 1'
#
loop_
_entity.id
_entity.type
_entity.pdbx_description
1 polymer ?
#
loop_
_entity_poly.entity_id
_entity_poly.type
_entity_poly.pdbx_seq_one_letter_code
_entity_poly.pdbx_strand_id
1 'polypeptide(L)'
;MPATDSRDHLDKAVAIVVGATTAADGEAAALLGALGLPSAVLVTVLPGRTIPAAALPFVTAGAAGLATAMVLALLCILPRLGGILPGSWIHWATCDPDQITPDASTGPTQDTVQGLARIALRKHQLLRAAVLTAIAAVIALALATATAGAL
;
A
#
# COMPACT_ATOMS: atom_id res chain seq x y z
N MET A 1 17.90 -33.62 -16.62
CA MET A 1 18.14 -32.69 -15.50
C MET A 1 17.75 -31.22 -15.81
N PRO A 2 16.53 -30.90 -16.31
CA PRO A 2 16.05 -29.50 -16.43
C PRO A 2 14.98 -29.06 -15.40
N ALA A 3 14.26 -30.01 -14.77
CA ALA A 3 13.13 -29.69 -13.89
C ALA A 3 13.55 -29.05 -12.55
N THR A 4 14.74 -29.37 -12.05
CA THR A 4 15.27 -28.79 -10.81
C THR A 4 15.65 -27.32 -10.97
N ASP A 5 16.25 -26.95 -12.11
CA ASP A 5 16.66 -25.58 -12.42
C ASP A 5 15.44 -24.65 -12.53
N SER A 6 14.37 -25.10 -13.21
CA SER A 6 13.11 -24.35 -13.29
C SER A 6 12.44 -24.15 -11.92
N ARG A 7 12.54 -25.10 -10.99
CA ARG A 7 11.99 -24.96 -9.63
C ARG A 7 12.78 -23.96 -8.80
N ASP A 8 14.11 -24.05 -8.82
CA ASP A 8 14.99 -23.08 -8.16
C ASP A 8 14.74 -21.64 -8.65
N HIS A 9 14.44 -21.48 -9.95
CA HIS A 9 14.05 -20.19 -10.51
C HIS A 9 12.70 -19.67 -9.97
N LEU A 10 11.70 -20.54 -9.80
CA LEU A 10 10.39 -20.17 -9.26
C LEU A 10 10.46 -19.81 -7.77
N ASP A 11 11.23 -20.57 -6.98
CA ASP A 11 11.42 -20.28 -5.55
C ASP A 11 12.12 -18.93 -5.35
N LYS A 12 13.15 -18.63 -6.15
CA LYS A 12 13.80 -17.31 -6.17
C LYS A 12 12.81 -16.20 -6.55
N ALA A 13 11.95 -16.43 -7.55
CA ALA A 13 10.95 -15.45 -7.94
C ALA A 13 9.93 -15.18 -6.82
N VAL A 14 9.46 -16.22 -6.13
CA VAL A 14 8.58 -16.06 -4.95
C VAL A 14 9.27 -15.26 -3.86
N ALA A 15 10.52 -15.60 -3.51
CA ALA A 15 11.28 -14.89 -2.48
C ALA A 15 11.45 -13.40 -2.81
N ILE A 16 11.74 -13.07 -4.07
CA ILE A 16 11.84 -11.67 -4.53
C ILE A 16 10.50 -10.95 -4.38
N VAL A 17 9.40 -11.56 -4.80
CA VAL A 17 8.06 -10.94 -4.73
C VAL A 17 7.60 -10.74 -3.29
N VAL A 18 7.87 -11.71 -2.41
CA VAL A 18 7.60 -11.59 -0.97
C VAL A 18 8.44 -10.45 -0.37
N GLY A 19 9.75 -10.40 -0.65
CA GLY A 19 10.62 -9.33 -0.18
C GLY A 19 10.16 -7.94 -0.64
N ALA A 20 9.80 -7.80 -1.91
CA ALA A 20 9.28 -6.54 -2.46
C ALA A 20 7.95 -6.12 -1.81
N THR A 21 7.09 -7.10 -1.49
CA THR A 21 5.81 -6.84 -0.81
C THR A 21 6.02 -6.34 0.62
N THR A 22 6.91 -6.99 1.38
CA THR A 22 7.26 -6.58 2.75
C THR A 22 7.89 -5.19 2.77
N ALA A 23 8.76 -4.88 1.80
CA ALA A 23 9.33 -3.55 1.66
C ALA A 23 8.26 -2.48 1.41
N ALA A 24 7.32 -2.74 0.48
CA ALA A 24 6.21 -1.82 0.21
C ALA A 24 5.30 -1.60 1.43
N ASP A 25 5.06 -2.64 2.24
CA ASP A 25 4.28 -2.52 3.48
C ASP A 25 5.01 -1.65 4.52
N GLY A 26 6.33 -1.78 4.62
CA GLY A 26 7.16 -0.91 5.45
C GLY A 26 7.15 0.55 4.99
N GLU A 27 7.26 0.81 3.69
CA GLU A 27 7.18 2.15 3.11
C GLU A 27 5.79 2.79 3.33
N ALA A 28 4.71 2.01 3.19
CA ALA A 28 3.35 2.47 3.45
C ALA A 28 3.13 2.82 4.93
N ALA A 29 3.67 2.01 5.86
CA ALA A 29 3.60 2.28 7.29
C ALA A 29 4.38 3.56 7.66
N ALA A 30 5.57 3.75 7.09
CA ALA A 30 6.35 4.98 7.26
C ALA A 30 5.60 6.21 6.72
N LEU A 31 4.96 6.09 5.56
CA LEU A 31 4.16 7.17 4.97
C LEU A 31 2.96 7.53 5.86
N LEU A 32 2.26 6.54 6.43
CA LEU A 32 1.18 6.79 7.40
C LEU A 32 1.67 7.54 8.63
N GLY A 33 2.83 7.15 9.18
CA GLY A 33 3.47 7.86 10.28
C GLY A 33 3.79 9.31 9.93
N ALA A 34 4.37 9.54 8.74
CA ALA A 34 4.72 10.87 8.27
C ALA A 34 3.49 11.78 8.05
N LEU A 35 2.37 11.22 7.56
CA LEU A 35 1.13 11.96 7.34
C LEU A 35 0.33 12.24 8.62
N GLY A 36 0.66 11.56 9.73
CA GLY A 36 0.00 11.75 11.01
C GLY A 36 0.19 13.17 11.57
N LEU A 37 1.41 13.70 11.51
CA LEU A 37 1.73 15.05 12.02
C LEU A 37 0.93 16.18 11.33
N PRO A 38 0.97 16.34 9.99
CA PRO A 38 0.21 17.41 9.33
C PRO A 38 -1.30 17.25 9.53
N SER A 39 -1.81 16.01 9.61
CA SER A 39 -3.22 15.73 9.90
C SER A 39 -3.61 16.16 11.32
N ALA A 40 -2.77 15.86 12.31
CA ALA A 40 -2.98 16.27 13.70
C ALA A 40 -2.97 17.79 13.86
N VAL A 41 -2.04 18.48 13.19
CA VAL A 41 -2.00 19.95 13.15
C VAL A 41 -3.29 20.50 12.54
N LEU A 42 -3.77 19.91 11.44
CA LEU A 42 -4.99 20.38 10.80
C LEU A 42 -6.21 20.21 11.71
N VAL A 43 -6.38 19.05 12.35
CA VAL A 43 -7.50 18.78 13.27
C VAL A 43 -7.48 19.69 14.50
N THR A 44 -6.30 20.09 14.97
CA THR A 44 -6.16 20.94 16.17
C THR A 44 -6.29 22.44 15.86
N VAL A 45 -5.81 22.90 14.71
CA VAL A 45 -5.76 24.35 14.39
C VAL A 45 -7.02 24.86 13.71
N LEU A 46 -7.74 24.01 12.97
CA LEU A 46 -8.88 24.43 12.17
C LEU A 46 -10.14 24.82 12.98
N PRO A 47 -10.50 24.12 14.07
CA PRO A 47 -11.69 24.44 14.84
C PRO A 47 -11.66 25.88 15.38
N GLY A 48 -12.72 26.64 15.12
CA GLY A 48 -12.88 28.00 15.64
C GLY A 48 -12.04 29.08 14.94
N ARG A 49 -11.28 28.75 13.90
CA ARG A 49 -10.58 29.75 13.08
C ARG A 49 -11.40 30.19 11.87
N THR A 50 -11.48 31.50 11.67
CA THR A 50 -11.98 32.10 10.43
C THR A 50 -10.93 31.93 9.34
N ILE A 51 -11.20 31.05 8.39
CA ILE A 51 -10.33 30.83 7.23
C ILE A 51 -10.66 31.89 6.17
N PRO A 52 -9.68 32.64 5.65
CA PRO A 52 -9.91 33.57 4.56
C PRO A 52 -10.53 32.85 3.35
N ALA A 53 -11.50 33.48 2.68
CA ALA A 53 -12.20 32.87 1.54
C ALA A 53 -11.23 32.43 0.42
N ALA A 54 -10.14 33.16 0.22
CA ALA A 54 -9.08 32.82 -0.74
C ALA A 54 -8.27 31.56 -0.37
N ALA A 55 -8.14 31.25 0.93
CA ALA A 55 -7.38 30.10 1.43
C ALA A 55 -8.26 28.84 1.60
N LEU A 56 -9.58 29.01 1.75
CA LEU A 56 -10.54 27.92 1.96
C LEU A 56 -10.47 26.77 0.93
N PRO A 57 -10.37 26.99 -0.40
CA PRO A 57 -10.31 25.88 -1.35
C PRO A 57 -9.01 25.06 -1.20
N PHE A 58 -7.90 25.72 -0.87
CA PHE A 58 -6.62 25.06 -0.68
C PHE A 58 -6.58 24.22 0.61
N VAL A 59 -7.16 24.74 1.69
CA VAL A 59 -7.27 23.99 2.95
C VAL A 59 -8.16 22.76 2.79
N THR A 60 -9.32 22.89 2.15
CA THR A 60 -10.23 21.76 1.94
C THR A 60 -9.64 20.70 0.99
N ALA A 61 -8.99 21.12 -0.09
CA ALA A 61 -8.28 20.22 -1.00
C ALA A 61 -7.10 19.51 -0.30
N GLY A 62 -6.31 20.23 0.50
CA GLY A 62 -5.23 19.65 1.29
C GLY A 62 -5.71 18.64 2.32
N ALA A 63 -6.78 18.96 3.05
CA ALA A 63 -7.41 18.05 4.02
C ALA A 63 -7.89 16.75 3.36
N ALA A 64 -8.66 16.88 2.27
CA ALA A 64 -9.19 15.75 1.54
C ALA A 64 -8.06 14.90 0.91
N GLY A 65 -7.02 15.56 0.40
CA GLY A 65 -5.83 14.89 -0.15
C GLY A 65 -5.06 14.09 0.89
N LEU A 66 -4.84 14.64 2.09
CA LEU A 66 -4.20 13.92 3.20
C LEU A 66 -5.01 12.67 3.60
N ALA A 67 -6.32 12.83 3.80
CA ALA A 67 -7.20 11.72 4.13
C ALA A 67 -7.18 10.62 3.04
N THR A 68 -7.23 11.02 1.77
CA THR A 68 -7.17 10.10 0.63
C THR A 68 -5.82 9.37 0.58
N ALA A 69 -4.70 10.06 0.81
CA ALA A 69 -3.38 9.46 0.85
C ALA A 69 -3.24 8.43 1.97
N MET A 70 -3.76 8.72 3.17
CA MET A 70 -3.79 7.78 4.28
C MET A 70 -4.64 6.54 3.96
N VAL A 71 -5.81 6.71 3.34
CA VAL A 71 -6.65 5.58 2.91
C VAL A 71 -5.91 4.72 1.88
N LEU A 72 -5.24 5.32 0.89
CA LEU A 72 -4.47 4.58 -0.11
C LEU A 72 -3.29 3.81 0.53
N ALA A 73 -2.61 4.41 1.51
CA ALA A 73 -1.56 3.74 2.26
C ALA A 73 -2.11 2.56 3.08
N LEU A 74 -3.25 2.71 3.74
CA LEU A 74 -3.94 1.61 4.44
C LEU A 74 -4.37 0.50 3.47
N LEU A 75 -4.87 0.85 2.28
CA LEU A 75 -5.22 -0.12 1.23
C LEU A 75 -3.99 -0.87 0.69
N CYS A 76 -2.80 -0.26 0.74
CA CYS A 76 -1.55 -0.94 0.40
C CYS A 76 -1.20 -2.02 1.43
N ILE A 77 -1.38 -1.72 2.73
CA ILE A 77 -1.08 -2.62 3.86
C ILE A 77 -2.16 -3.71 4.02
N LEU A 78 -3.40 -3.44 3.60
CA LEU A 78 -4.52 -4.36 3.76
C LEU A 78 -4.13 -5.75 3.22
N PRO A 79 -4.29 -6.82 4.02
CA PRO A 79 -3.90 -8.15 3.59
C PRO A 79 -4.77 -8.57 2.41
N ARG A 80 -4.21 -8.44 1.20
CA ARG A 80 -4.79 -8.98 -0.02
C ARG A 80 -4.46 -10.45 -0.08
N LEU A 81 -5.24 -11.19 0.69
CA LEU A 81 -5.42 -12.62 0.57
C LEU A 81 -6.00 -12.87 -0.82
N GLY A 82 -5.13 -13.02 -1.83
CA GLY A 82 -5.53 -13.47 -3.15
C GLY A 82 -6.30 -14.78 -3.01
N GLY A 83 -7.30 -14.98 -3.86
CA GLY A 83 -8.24 -16.10 -3.78
C GLY A 83 -7.55 -17.47 -3.68
N ILE A 84 -8.36 -18.49 -3.38
CA ILE A 84 -7.97 -19.88 -3.13
C ILE A 84 -7.14 -20.42 -4.32
N LEU A 85 -5.83 -20.17 -4.31
CA LEU A 85 -4.90 -20.78 -5.24
C LEU A 85 -4.30 -22.02 -4.55
N PRO A 86 -4.18 -23.16 -5.27
CA PRO A 86 -3.39 -24.30 -4.82
C PRO A 86 -1.98 -23.85 -4.41
N GLY A 87 -1.44 -24.41 -3.31
CA GLY A 87 -0.18 -23.97 -2.72
C GLY A 87 -0.22 -22.62 -1.96
N SER A 88 -1.39 -22.01 -1.73
CA SER A 88 -1.53 -20.86 -0.82
C SER A 88 -1.88 -21.30 0.60
N TRP A 89 -1.43 -20.54 1.60
CA TRP A 89 -1.77 -20.77 3.01
C TRP A 89 -3.28 -20.82 3.29
N ILE A 90 -4.10 -20.15 2.48
CA ILE A 90 -5.57 -20.21 2.57
C ILE A 90 -6.12 -21.53 2.05
N HIS A 91 -5.56 -22.04 0.95
CA HIS A 91 -5.92 -23.36 0.45
C HIS A 91 -5.56 -24.44 1.49
N TRP A 92 -4.36 -24.36 2.08
CA TRP A 92 -3.96 -25.30 3.13
C TRP A 92 -4.78 -25.16 4.43
N ALA A 93 -5.28 -23.97 4.75
CA ALA A 93 -6.21 -23.78 5.86
C ALA A 93 -7.56 -24.48 5.67
N THR A 94 -7.91 -24.85 4.43
CA THR A 94 -9.13 -25.61 4.08
C THR A 94 -8.88 -27.09 3.78
N CYS A 95 -7.61 -27.51 3.74
CA CYS A 95 -7.22 -28.89 3.45
C CYS A 95 -7.02 -29.71 4.72
N ASP A 96 -7.29 -31.01 4.62
CA ASP A 96 -6.96 -32.00 5.67
C ASP A 96 -5.42 -32.18 5.73
N PRO A 97 -4.81 -32.47 6.90
CA PRO A 97 -3.35 -32.58 7.06
C PRO A 97 -2.67 -33.53 6.06
N ASP A 98 -3.37 -34.61 5.68
CA ASP A 98 -2.88 -35.63 4.75
C ASP A 98 -2.75 -35.10 3.30
N GLN A 99 -3.42 -33.98 2.99
CA GLN A 99 -3.39 -33.34 1.67
C GLN A 99 -2.32 -32.24 1.58
N ILE A 100 -1.76 -31.79 2.71
CA ILE A 100 -0.79 -30.68 2.76
C ILE A 100 0.61 -31.13 2.32
N THR A 101 1.05 -32.32 2.76
CA THR A 101 2.39 -32.84 2.49
C THR A 101 2.69 -33.07 1.00
N PRO A 102 1.79 -33.69 0.20
CA PRO A 102 2.04 -33.86 -1.23
C PRO A 102 2.03 -32.52 -2.00
N ASP A 103 1.14 -31.59 -1.64
CA ASP A 103 1.07 -30.27 -2.29
C ASP A 103 2.33 -29.43 -1.99
N ALA A 104 2.78 -29.41 -0.73
CA ALA A 104 3.99 -28.71 -0.30
C ALA A 104 5.27 -29.23 -0.98
N SER A 105 5.31 -30.51 -1.37
CA SER A 105 6.45 -31.11 -2.07
C SER A 105 6.56 -30.72 -3.56
N THR A 106 5.50 -30.14 -4.11
CA THR A 106 5.41 -29.80 -5.55
C THR A 106 6.01 -28.42 -5.86
N GLY A 107 6.13 -27.55 -4.85
CA GLY A 107 6.66 -26.19 -4.99
C GLY A 107 5.70 -25.22 -5.69
N PRO A 108 6.05 -23.93 -5.76
CA PRO A 108 5.21 -22.91 -6.36
C PRO A 108 5.03 -23.14 -7.86
N THR A 109 3.78 -23.07 -8.34
CA THR A 109 3.47 -23.15 -9.76
C THR A 109 3.67 -21.81 -10.46
N GLN A 110 3.79 -21.81 -11.78
CA GLN A 110 3.87 -20.59 -12.59
C GLN A 110 2.65 -19.66 -12.37
N ASP A 111 1.46 -20.23 -12.18
CA ASP A 111 0.23 -19.49 -11.88
C ASP A 111 0.29 -18.82 -10.50
N THR A 112 0.86 -19.51 -9.50
CA THR A 112 1.12 -18.95 -8.17
C THR A 112 2.06 -17.74 -8.26
N VAL A 113 3.17 -17.85 -8.99
CA VAL A 113 4.13 -16.75 -9.19
C VAL A 113 3.49 -15.57 -9.93
N GLN A 114 2.69 -15.84 -10.96
CA GLN A 114 1.98 -14.79 -11.70
C GLN A 114 0.94 -14.08 -10.81
N GLY A 115 0.22 -14.82 -9.96
CA GLY A 115 -0.72 -14.28 -8.98
C GLY A 115 -0.03 -13.33 -7.98
N LEU A 116 1.07 -13.79 -7.38
CA LEU A 116 1.88 -12.99 -6.45
C LEU A 116 2.43 -11.72 -7.12
N ALA A 117 2.98 -11.84 -8.34
CA ALA A 117 3.50 -10.70 -9.10
C ALA A 117 2.42 -9.64 -9.39
N ARG A 118 1.19 -10.06 -9.72
CA ARG A 118 0.05 -9.13 -9.91
C ARG A 118 -0.35 -8.42 -8.62
N ILE A 119 -0.31 -9.12 -7.48
CA ILE A 119 -0.59 -8.52 -6.17
C ILE A 119 0.47 -7.47 -5.84
N ALA A 120 1.75 -7.80 -6.01
CA ALA A 120 2.87 -6.88 -5.79
C ALA A 120 2.79 -5.64 -6.68
N LEU A 121 2.47 -5.81 -7.98
CA LEU A 121 2.31 -4.69 -8.91
C LEU A 121 1.18 -3.75 -8.46
N ARG A 122 0.03 -4.30 -8.03
CA ARG A 122 -1.08 -3.50 -7.52
C ARG A 122 -0.73 -2.75 -6.24
N LYS A 123 0.01 -3.37 -5.31
CA LYS A 123 0.51 -2.70 -4.09
C LYS A 123 1.42 -1.53 -4.46
N HIS A 124 2.36 -1.74 -5.37
CA HIS A 124 3.26 -0.68 -5.84
C HIS A 124 2.52 0.48 -6.51
N GLN A 125 1.49 0.19 -7.32
CA GLN A 125 0.64 1.23 -7.94
C GLN A 125 -0.15 2.03 -6.89
N LEU A 126 -0.72 1.36 -5.88
CA LEU A 126 -1.42 2.01 -4.78
C LEU A 126 -0.48 2.90 -3.97
N LEU A 127 0.73 2.41 -3.66
CA LEU A 127 1.75 3.18 -2.95
C LEU A 127 2.15 4.43 -3.74
N ARG A 128 2.39 4.29 -5.05
CA ARG A 128 2.70 5.44 -5.93
C ARG A 128 1.57 6.46 -5.95
N ALA A 129 0.32 6.01 -6.02
CA ALA A 129 -0.84 6.90 -5.95
C ALA A 129 -0.93 7.59 -4.58
N ALA A 130 -0.67 6.89 -3.48
CA ALA A 130 -0.66 7.44 -2.13
C ALA A 130 0.39 8.57 -1.99
N VAL A 131 1.62 8.32 -2.46
CA VAL A 131 2.71 9.30 -2.45
C VAL A 131 2.36 10.54 -3.27
N LEU A 132 1.88 10.37 -4.51
CA LEU A 132 1.50 11.50 -5.36
C LEU A 132 0.36 12.33 -4.75
N THR A 133 -0.62 11.67 -4.15
CA THR A 133 -1.75 12.33 -3.47
C THR A 133 -1.27 13.10 -2.24
N ALA A 134 -0.35 12.53 -1.45
CA ALA A 134 0.27 13.19 -0.31
C ALA A 134 1.05 14.45 -0.75
N ILE A 135 1.85 14.36 -1.81
CA ILE A 135 2.59 15.51 -2.36
C ILE A 135 1.62 16.62 -2.78
N ALA A 136 0.58 16.27 -3.53
CA ALA A 136 -0.44 17.23 -3.96
C ALA A 136 -1.14 17.91 -2.77
N ALA A 137 -1.46 17.14 -1.72
CA ALA A 137 -2.07 17.65 -0.50
C ALA A 137 -1.17 18.65 0.24
N VAL A 138 0.12 18.33 0.38
CA VAL A 138 1.10 19.22 1.01
C VAL A 138 1.29 20.51 0.21
N ILE A 139 1.34 20.41 -1.12
CA ILE A 139 1.42 21.59 -2.01
C ILE A 139 0.18 22.48 -1.82
N ALA A 140 -1.02 21.88 -1.79
CA ALA A 140 -2.26 22.62 -1.56
C ALA A 140 -2.22 23.36 -0.21
N LEU A 141 -1.77 22.70 0.87
CA LEU A 141 -1.64 23.34 2.18
C LEU A 141 -0.59 24.47 2.18
N ALA A 142 0.52 24.32 1.46
CA ALA A 142 1.51 25.40 1.32
C ALA A 142 0.98 26.61 0.54
N LEU A 143 0.13 26.40 -0.46
CA LEU A 143 -0.56 27.48 -1.16
C LEU A 143 -1.61 28.17 -0.26
N ALA A 144 -2.27 27.41 0.61
CA ALA A 144 -3.18 27.97 1.61
C ALA A 144 -2.46 28.93 2.57
N THR A 145 -1.28 28.56 3.06
CA THR A 145 -0.51 29.42 3.97
C THR A 145 0.04 30.66 3.25
N ALA A 146 0.51 30.53 2.01
CA ALA A 146 0.97 31.65 1.21
C ALA A 146 -0.16 32.65 0.91
N THR A 147 -1.36 32.17 0.58
CA THR A 147 -2.53 33.03 0.32
C THR A 147 -3.10 33.66 1.60
N ALA A 148 -3.04 32.96 2.73
CA ALA A 148 -3.47 33.49 4.02
C ALA A 148 -2.49 34.52 4.60
N GLY A 149 -1.18 34.36 4.37
CA GLY A 149 -0.13 35.28 4.84
C GLY A 149 0.11 36.49 3.93
N ALA A 150 -0.48 36.50 2.73
CA ALA A 150 -0.44 37.63 1.80
C ALA A 150 -1.59 38.64 2.01
N LEU A 151 -2.41 38.44 3.04
CA LEU A 151 -3.54 39.28 3.46
C LEU A 151 -3.24 39.94 4.81
#